data_AF-A0A6P4YWE7-F1
#
_entry.id   AF-A0A6P4YWE7-F1
#
_cell.length_a   1.000
_cell.length_b   1.000
_cell.length_c   1.000
_cell.angle_alpha   90.00
_cell.angle_beta   90.00
_cell.angle_gamma   90.00
#
_symmetry.space_group_name_H-M   'P 1'
#
loop_
_entity.id
_entity.type
_entity.pdbx_description
1 polymer ?
#
loop_
_entity_poly.entity_id
_entity_poly.type
_entity_poly.pdbx_seq_one_letter_code
_entity_poly.pdbx_strand_id
1 'polypeptide(L)'
;MLGKARVLINGCTLPVLIHSHSYVHKNGDLTEEFGGESWLPQTRQVGCSSGYQMHNGICYKAFTTPKNFHDASSACATDGGTLAMPKDASTNTFLLSLKNAVDESGFFWFGLVDHHQEGGWEWVDGTPIGSFNAWEPGEPNNAGDEDCAEYFPTAWNDAQCSEADRKFICQKIPTGCPGGYVYHQPSRLCYKAFNEKTTYSGAVAKCSADGGTLAIPRSPIINKFLIYLKNAVDTTAWFRFGLTDHHHQEGDWIWDDYVALGNFSSWGPEDNCAEYFPGSHSTKDTWNDGPCASADRKFICQVYPLGCPPGYQQHGHNCYKANNDKKSYDNAAATCRADGGSLAMPRDKATHEFLVTLKNQADRSAWFWLGFNDQSQEGEWHYVDGTRLGSFQPWYPNEPNNHGGNEDCGVMIQDEENNEWNDHGCSTELKFICQISLQGHVVRLTFLDFDLENSEFDLEFDHVTVVDGSIDKQLGKFSGTNLPPAVTSSGRTMEVIFTTDQSVTERGFKAQYRAVALEMLEN
;
A
#
# COMPACT_ATOMS: atom_id res chain seq x y z
N MET A 1 -15.21 -40.43 -6.97
CA MET A 1 -15.41 -39.00 -7.33
C MET A 1 -14.34 -38.22 -6.60
N LEU A 2 -13.57 -37.39 -7.30
CA LEU A 2 -12.53 -36.54 -6.70
C LEU A 2 -13.17 -35.26 -6.15
N GLY A 3 -12.87 -34.91 -4.90
CA GLY A 3 -13.16 -33.60 -4.33
C GLY A 3 -12.05 -32.61 -4.69
N LYS A 4 -12.41 -31.33 -4.92
CA LYS A 4 -11.45 -30.26 -5.18
C LYS A 4 -11.72 -29.05 -4.30
N ALA A 5 -10.68 -28.55 -3.65
CA ALA A 5 -10.67 -27.26 -2.96
C ALA A 5 -9.63 -26.35 -3.62
N ARG A 6 -9.98 -25.08 -3.81
CA ARG A 6 -9.14 -24.08 -4.49
C ARG A 6 -8.92 -22.89 -3.58
N VAL A 7 -7.68 -22.40 -3.52
CA VAL A 7 -7.30 -21.17 -2.85
C VAL A 7 -6.62 -20.26 -3.86
N LEU A 8 -7.24 -19.12 -4.14
CA LEU A 8 -6.63 -18.06 -4.95
C LEU A 8 -5.84 -17.14 -4.03
N ILE A 9 -4.54 -17.08 -4.27
CA ILE A 9 -3.58 -16.24 -3.55
C ILE A 9 -3.29 -15.01 -4.39
N ASN A 10 -3.30 -13.84 -3.76
CA ASN A 10 -2.84 -12.59 -4.35
C ASN A 10 -1.58 -12.15 -3.60
N GLY A 11 -0.46 -11.90 -4.28
CA GLY A 11 0.80 -11.41 -3.71
C GLY A 11 0.68 -10.02 -3.10
N CYS A 12 -0.41 -9.29 -3.34
CA CYS A 12 -0.74 -8.10 -2.57
C CYS A 12 -1.37 -8.41 -1.20
N THR A 13 -1.63 -9.67 -0.87
CA THR A 13 -2.01 -10.10 0.49
C THR A 13 -0.73 -10.43 1.26
N LEU A 14 -0.63 -10.04 2.54
CA LEU A 14 0.47 -10.56 3.35
C LEU A 14 0.25 -12.06 3.61
N PRO A 15 1.29 -12.80 4.02
CA PRO A 15 1.27 -14.22 4.25
C PRO A 15 0.04 -14.74 4.99
N VAL A 16 -0.62 -15.75 4.42
CA VAL A 16 -1.69 -16.49 5.10
C VAL A 16 -1.35 -17.96 5.09
N LEU A 17 -1.67 -18.64 6.19
CA LEU A 17 -1.57 -20.08 6.35
C LEU A 17 -2.69 -20.78 5.57
N ILE A 18 -2.33 -21.70 4.69
CA ILE A 18 -3.25 -22.61 4.00
C ILE A 18 -3.24 -23.95 4.75
N HIS A 19 -4.40 -24.44 5.17
CA HIS A 19 -4.57 -25.70 5.90
C HIS A 19 -5.62 -26.57 5.21
N SER A 20 -5.28 -27.81 4.89
CA SER A 20 -6.29 -28.84 4.65
C SER A 20 -6.77 -29.38 6.00
N HIS A 21 -8.08 -29.31 6.30
CA HIS A 21 -8.64 -30.01 7.45
C HIS A 21 -8.93 -31.47 7.07
N SER A 22 -8.50 -32.42 7.91
CA SER A 22 -8.65 -33.88 7.73
C SER A 22 -10.10 -34.40 7.90
N TYR A 23 -11.10 -33.61 7.52
CA TYR A 23 -12.51 -34.02 7.55
C TYR A 23 -13.24 -33.52 6.32
N VAL A 24 -13.16 -34.27 5.23
CA VAL A 24 -14.22 -34.25 4.22
C VAL A 24 -14.66 -35.68 3.97
N HIS A 25 -15.61 -36.17 4.77
CA HIS A 25 -16.51 -37.22 4.29
C HIS A 25 -17.96 -36.97 4.70
N LYS A 26 -18.76 -36.85 3.63
CA LYS A 26 -20.21 -37.07 3.44
C LYS A 26 -21.23 -35.96 3.69
N ASN A 27 -21.83 -35.63 2.55
CA ASN A 27 -23.22 -35.25 2.27
C ASN A 27 -23.59 -33.76 2.37
N GLY A 28 -23.49 -33.10 1.23
CA GLY A 28 -24.24 -31.88 0.93
C GLY A 28 -23.94 -31.44 -0.48
N ASP A 29 -24.91 -31.61 -1.39
CA ASP A 29 -24.98 -30.85 -2.63
C ASP A 29 -24.67 -29.38 -2.35
N LEU A 30 -23.66 -28.84 -3.01
CA LEU A 30 -23.60 -27.44 -3.36
C LEU A 30 -23.11 -27.35 -4.81
N THR A 31 -24.03 -27.66 -5.71
CA THR A 31 -24.08 -26.96 -6.99
C THR A 31 -24.33 -25.48 -6.67
N GLU A 32 -23.30 -24.65 -6.75
CA GLU A 32 -23.48 -23.26 -7.14
C GLU A 32 -22.56 -22.98 -8.33
N GLU A 33 -23.10 -23.26 -9.52
CA GLU A 33 -22.82 -22.40 -10.66
C GLU A 33 -23.33 -21.00 -10.32
N PHE A 34 -22.43 -20.04 -10.20
CA PHE A 34 -22.75 -18.66 -10.52
C PHE A 34 -21.76 -18.12 -11.55
N GLY A 35 -22.36 -17.70 -12.66
CA GLY A 35 -21.84 -17.09 -13.87
C GLY A 35 -20.53 -16.33 -13.73
N GLY A 36 -19.62 -16.66 -14.64
CA GLY A 36 -18.59 -15.74 -15.08
C GLY A 36 -19.25 -14.53 -15.73
N GLU A 37 -19.21 -13.40 -15.05
CA GLU A 37 -19.09 -12.12 -15.72
C GLU A 37 -17.61 -11.81 -15.83
N SER A 38 -17.15 -11.67 -17.07
CA SER A 38 -15.82 -11.17 -17.41
C SER A 38 -15.65 -9.77 -16.86
N TRP A 39 -15.00 -9.62 -15.71
CA TRP A 39 -14.40 -8.36 -15.34
C TRP A 39 -13.10 -8.23 -16.14
N LEU A 40 -13.22 -7.77 -17.38
CA LEU A 40 -12.16 -6.92 -17.94
C LEU A 40 -11.85 -5.86 -16.86
N PRO A 41 -10.58 -5.56 -16.56
CA PRO A 41 -10.27 -4.49 -15.63
C PRO A 41 -10.81 -3.20 -16.24
N GLN A 42 -12.00 -2.78 -15.81
CA GLN A 42 -12.49 -1.45 -16.07
C GLN A 42 -11.46 -0.52 -15.44
N THR A 43 -10.77 0.23 -16.30
CA THR A 43 -9.94 1.37 -15.92
C THR A 43 -10.79 2.27 -15.03
N ARG A 44 -10.69 2.09 -13.71
CA ARG A 44 -11.48 2.82 -12.73
C ARG A 44 -11.09 4.28 -12.86
N GLN A 45 -12.07 5.11 -13.21
CA GLN A 45 -11.90 6.53 -13.54
C GLN A 45 -11.07 7.25 -12.47
N VAL A 46 -9.95 7.83 -12.91
CA VAL A 46 -9.13 8.78 -12.14
C VAL A 46 -9.91 10.09 -12.08
N GLY A 47 -10.91 10.16 -11.20
CA GLY A 47 -11.81 11.30 -11.09
C GLY A 47 -12.47 11.37 -9.71
N CYS A 48 -12.88 12.57 -9.31
CA CYS A 48 -13.55 12.76 -8.04
C CYS A 48 -14.98 12.22 -8.09
N SER A 49 -15.40 11.57 -7.00
CA SER A 49 -16.80 11.15 -6.81
C SER A 49 -17.73 12.37 -6.80
N SER A 50 -19.03 12.17 -7.06
CA SER A 50 -20.02 13.25 -7.10
C SER A 50 -19.96 14.16 -5.86
N GLY A 51 -19.87 15.47 -6.08
CA GLY A 51 -19.77 16.49 -5.04
C GLY A 51 -18.37 16.77 -4.50
N TYR A 52 -17.35 16.01 -4.91
CA TYR A 52 -15.95 16.31 -4.62
C TYR A 52 -15.31 17.11 -5.77
N GLN A 53 -14.41 18.03 -5.43
CA GLN A 53 -13.65 18.86 -6.36
C GLN A 53 -12.16 18.50 -6.31
N MET A 54 -11.54 18.34 -7.47
CA MET A 54 -10.12 17.97 -7.59
C MET A 54 -9.22 19.20 -7.40
N HIS A 55 -8.20 19.08 -6.56
CA HIS A 55 -7.07 20.01 -6.47
C HIS A 55 -5.78 19.21 -6.26
N ASN A 56 -4.78 19.42 -7.13
CA ASN A 56 -3.48 18.75 -7.07
C ASN A 56 -3.54 17.21 -6.92
N GLY A 57 -4.49 16.57 -7.61
CA GLY A 57 -4.66 15.11 -7.59
C GLY A 57 -5.37 14.57 -6.33
N ILE A 58 -5.91 15.43 -5.48
CA ILE A 58 -6.71 15.08 -4.30
C ILE A 58 -8.11 15.65 -4.47
N CYS A 59 -9.12 14.88 -4.08
CA CYS A 59 -10.52 15.27 -4.13
C CYS A 59 -10.95 15.84 -2.77
N TYR A 60 -11.60 17.00 -2.75
CA TYR A 60 -12.05 17.66 -1.53
C TYR A 60 -13.55 17.96 -1.56
N LYS A 61 -14.19 17.95 -0.39
CA LYS A 61 -15.60 18.32 -0.23
C LYS A 61 -15.84 18.96 1.14
N ALA A 62 -16.49 20.12 1.13
CA ALA A 62 -16.97 20.78 2.34
C ALA A 62 -18.42 20.32 2.64
N PHE A 63 -18.69 19.96 3.89
CA PHE A 63 -19.99 19.47 4.35
C PHE A 63 -20.69 20.54 5.17
N THR A 64 -22.01 20.67 4.99
CA THR A 64 -22.83 21.67 5.69
C THR A 64 -23.31 21.24 7.07
N THR A 65 -23.31 19.94 7.36
CA THR A 65 -23.86 19.38 8.60
C THR A 65 -22.86 19.56 9.74
N PRO A 66 -23.19 20.33 10.80
CA PRO A 66 -22.28 20.53 11.92
C PRO A 66 -22.01 19.24 12.72
N LYS A 67 -20.77 19.08 13.17
CA LYS A 67 -20.26 17.91 13.91
C LYS A 67 -19.12 18.33 14.84
N ASN A 68 -18.88 17.55 15.89
CA ASN A 68 -17.61 17.60 16.59
C ASN A 68 -16.49 17.00 15.73
N PHE A 69 -15.23 17.20 16.13
CA PHE A 69 -14.09 16.78 15.31
C PHE A 69 -14.09 15.27 15.04
N HIS A 70 -14.42 14.48 16.06
CA HIS A 70 -14.49 13.03 15.97
C HIS A 70 -15.56 12.55 14.97
N ASP A 71 -16.78 13.07 15.08
CA ASP A 71 -17.89 12.73 14.18
C ASP A 71 -17.63 13.21 12.75
N ALA A 72 -16.95 14.35 12.58
CA ALA A 72 -16.51 14.86 11.28
C ALA A 72 -15.46 13.93 10.64
N SER A 73 -14.47 13.49 11.43
CA SER A 73 -13.49 12.50 10.99
C SER A 73 -14.14 11.18 10.59
N SER A 74 -15.12 10.71 11.37
CA SER A 74 -15.92 9.51 11.08
C SER A 74 -16.69 9.63 9.75
N ALA A 75 -17.28 10.80 9.49
CA ALA A 75 -17.97 11.08 8.24
C ALA A 75 -17.00 11.03 7.04
N CYS A 76 -15.79 11.60 7.17
CA CYS A 76 -14.78 11.52 6.12
C CYS A 76 -14.28 10.09 5.89
N ALA A 77 -14.07 9.31 6.97
CA ALA A 77 -13.66 7.91 6.89
C ALA A 77 -14.72 7.05 6.17
N THR A 78 -16.00 7.30 6.44
CA THR A 78 -17.13 6.62 5.76
C THR A 78 -17.11 6.86 4.25
N ASP A 79 -16.72 8.06 3.81
CA ASP A 79 -16.58 8.41 2.39
C ASP A 79 -15.27 7.87 1.76
N GLY A 80 -14.44 7.15 2.54
CA GLY A 80 -13.15 6.59 2.12
C GLY A 80 -12.03 7.64 2.06
N GLY A 81 -12.07 8.62 2.96
CA GLY A 81 -11.10 9.71 3.05
C GLY A 81 -10.75 10.08 4.50
N THR A 82 -10.15 11.25 4.68
CA THR A 82 -9.83 11.85 5.99
C THR A 82 -10.37 13.27 6.04
N LEU A 83 -10.30 13.92 7.21
CA LEU A 83 -10.36 15.38 7.24
C LEU A 83 -9.25 15.97 6.35
N ALA A 84 -9.53 17.11 5.72
CA ALA A 84 -8.63 17.74 4.75
C ALA A 84 -7.37 18.29 5.40
N MET A 85 -6.22 18.18 4.75
CA MET A 85 -4.91 18.57 5.29
C MET A 85 -4.29 19.63 4.36
N PRO A 86 -4.56 20.94 4.57
CA PRO A 86 -3.97 22.02 3.78
C PRO A 86 -2.47 22.21 4.09
N LYS A 87 -1.63 21.31 3.55
CA LYS A 87 -0.18 21.29 3.84
C LYS A 87 0.64 22.35 3.11
N ASP A 88 0.00 23.17 2.29
CA ASP A 88 0.63 24.24 1.52
C ASP A 88 -0.36 25.39 1.25
N ALA A 89 0.18 26.55 0.86
CA ALA A 89 -0.59 27.76 0.61
C ALA A 89 -1.61 27.63 -0.52
N SER A 90 -1.31 26.84 -1.56
CA SER A 90 -2.23 26.60 -2.69
C SER A 90 -3.44 25.79 -2.21
N THR A 91 -3.19 24.70 -1.49
CA THR A 91 -4.24 23.85 -0.94
C THR A 91 -5.07 24.62 0.09
N ASN A 92 -4.46 25.41 0.99
CA ASN A 92 -5.18 26.25 1.95
C ASN A 92 -6.13 27.25 1.26
N THR A 93 -5.63 27.94 0.22
CA THR A 93 -6.43 28.91 -0.55
C THR A 93 -7.61 28.21 -1.25
N PHE A 94 -7.38 27.02 -1.79
CA PHE A 94 -8.42 26.21 -2.41
C PHE A 94 -9.48 25.79 -1.38
N LEU A 95 -9.09 25.31 -0.19
CA LEU A 95 -10.04 24.95 0.87
C LEU A 95 -10.87 26.15 1.36
N LEU A 96 -10.27 27.34 1.46
CA LEU A 96 -10.99 28.58 1.75
C LEU A 96 -12.09 28.86 0.72
N SER A 97 -11.77 28.72 -0.58
CA SER A 97 -12.78 28.89 -1.64
C SER A 97 -13.90 27.86 -1.54
N LEU A 98 -13.56 26.60 -1.20
CA LEU A 98 -14.50 25.51 -1.07
C LEU A 98 -15.46 25.71 0.10
N LYS A 99 -14.95 26.15 1.26
CA LYS A 99 -15.80 26.44 2.42
C LYS A 99 -16.63 27.71 2.23
N ASN A 100 -16.09 28.76 1.58
CA ASN A 100 -16.82 30.01 1.36
C ASN A 100 -18.00 29.81 0.41
N ALA A 101 -17.88 28.88 -0.54
CA ALA A 101 -18.99 28.47 -1.40
C ALA A 101 -20.13 27.79 -0.62
N VAL A 102 -19.86 27.27 0.58
CA VAL A 102 -20.82 26.61 1.46
C VAL A 102 -21.35 27.55 2.54
N ASP A 103 -20.44 28.21 3.27
CA ASP A 103 -20.72 29.20 4.31
C ASP A 103 -19.46 30.04 4.56
N GLU A 104 -19.45 31.28 4.07
CA GLU A 104 -18.33 32.22 4.21
C GLU A 104 -18.01 32.56 5.67
N SER A 105 -19.03 32.66 6.51
CA SER A 105 -18.92 33.00 7.94
C SER A 105 -18.75 31.79 8.86
N GLY A 106 -18.95 30.58 8.32
CA GLY A 106 -18.94 29.35 9.09
C GLY A 106 -17.54 28.89 9.46
N PHE A 107 -17.48 28.15 10.57
CA PHE A 107 -16.27 27.50 11.05
C PHE A 107 -16.21 26.05 10.56
N PHE A 108 -15.01 25.58 10.21
CA PHE A 108 -14.82 24.29 9.56
C PHE A 108 -13.63 23.52 10.14
N TRP A 109 -13.89 22.30 10.59
CA TRP A 109 -12.84 21.32 10.91
C TRP A 109 -12.03 20.93 9.68
N PHE A 110 -10.72 20.82 9.89
CA PHE A 110 -9.78 20.19 8.98
C PHE A 110 -8.79 19.34 9.80
N GLY A 111 -8.00 18.49 9.15
CA GLY A 111 -7.31 17.36 9.78
C GLY A 111 -5.98 17.70 10.43
N LEU A 112 -5.95 18.67 11.35
CA LEU A 112 -4.76 19.09 12.10
C LEU A 112 -5.07 19.05 13.60
N VAL A 113 -4.20 18.39 14.38
CA VAL A 113 -4.39 18.11 15.81
C VAL A 113 -3.07 18.14 16.59
N ASP A 114 -3.12 18.30 17.92
CA ASP A 114 -1.94 18.18 18.79
C ASP A 114 -2.18 17.41 20.12
N HIS A 115 -3.33 16.73 20.30
CA HIS A 115 -3.65 15.92 21.51
C HIS A 115 -2.64 14.83 21.92
N HIS A 116 -1.65 14.49 21.09
CA HIS A 116 -0.56 13.57 21.43
C HIS A 116 0.58 14.27 22.18
N GLN A 117 0.83 15.53 21.86
CA GLN A 117 1.85 16.36 22.46
C GLN A 117 1.44 17.81 22.26
N GLU A 118 1.06 18.48 23.35
CA GLU A 118 0.76 19.91 23.38
C GLU A 118 1.77 20.75 22.58
N GLY A 119 1.28 21.54 21.63
CA GLY A 119 2.09 22.37 20.72
C GLY A 119 2.85 21.59 19.64
N GLY A 120 2.73 20.25 19.63
CA GLY A 120 3.30 19.31 18.67
C GLY A 120 2.36 19.01 17.49
N TRP A 121 1.85 20.05 16.85
CA TRP A 121 0.86 19.97 15.78
C TRP A 121 1.23 19.02 14.65
N GLU A 122 0.28 18.17 14.29
CA GLU A 122 0.43 17.18 13.24
C GLU A 122 -0.88 16.86 12.51
N TRP A 123 -0.71 16.38 11.29
CA TRP A 123 -1.81 16.04 10.42
C TRP A 123 -2.42 14.69 10.80
N VAL A 124 -3.71 14.49 10.49
CA VAL A 124 -4.41 13.21 10.73
C VAL A 124 -3.89 12.01 9.90
N ASP A 125 -2.83 12.20 9.09
CA ASP A 125 -2.03 11.13 8.49
C ASP A 125 -0.71 10.85 9.23
N GLY A 126 -0.55 11.38 10.45
CA GLY A 126 0.61 11.18 11.32
C GLY A 126 1.88 11.92 10.89
N THR A 127 1.81 12.76 9.85
CA THR A 127 2.94 13.59 9.43
C THR A 127 2.95 14.93 10.20
N PRO A 128 4.13 15.49 10.54
CA PRO A 128 4.20 16.77 11.25
C PRO A 128 3.67 17.94 10.40
N ILE A 129 3.24 19.03 11.04
CA ILE A 129 2.68 20.22 10.36
C ILE A 129 3.59 20.81 9.27
N GLY A 130 4.91 20.70 9.44
CA GLY A 130 5.90 21.24 8.50
C GLY A 130 6.13 22.75 8.68
N SER A 131 6.57 23.44 7.62
CA SER A 131 6.89 24.88 7.67
C SER A 131 5.71 25.79 7.34
N PHE A 132 4.70 25.28 6.65
CA PHE A 132 3.52 26.04 6.30
C PHE A 132 2.47 25.96 7.40
N ASN A 133 1.93 27.10 7.79
CA ASN A 133 0.72 27.21 8.59
C ASN A 133 -0.01 28.51 8.25
N ALA A 134 -1.29 28.59 8.61
CA ALA A 134 -2.11 29.79 8.43
C ALA A 134 -2.87 30.16 9.71
N TRP A 135 -2.21 30.02 10.87
CA TRP A 135 -2.73 30.45 12.17
C TRP A 135 -3.07 31.94 12.17
N GLU A 136 -4.17 32.31 12.83
CA GLU A 136 -4.51 33.69 13.13
C GLU A 136 -3.44 34.28 14.08
N PRO A 137 -3.15 35.61 14.03
CA PRO A 137 -2.20 36.20 14.96
C PRO A 137 -2.58 35.97 16.42
N GLY A 138 -1.76 35.21 17.14
CA GLY A 138 -2.02 34.82 18.52
C GLY A 138 -2.29 33.34 18.70
N GLU A 139 -2.58 32.63 17.61
CA GLU A 139 -2.85 31.18 17.60
C GLU A 139 -1.62 30.36 17.19
N PRO A 140 -1.55 29.08 17.58
CA PRO A 140 -2.44 28.39 18.52
C PRO A 140 -2.18 28.84 19.97
N ASN A 141 -3.25 29.07 20.74
CA ASN A 141 -3.17 29.66 22.09
C ASN A 141 -3.46 28.67 23.23
N ASN A 142 -3.95 27.48 22.88
CA ASN A 142 -4.40 26.41 23.77
C ASN A 142 -5.38 26.88 24.87
N ALA A 143 -6.42 27.62 24.50
CA ALA A 143 -7.40 28.17 25.44
C ALA A 143 -8.37 27.09 25.93
N GLY A 144 -7.91 26.32 26.91
CA GLY A 144 -8.73 25.30 27.55
C GLY A 144 -8.60 23.92 26.89
N ASP A 145 -7.37 23.52 26.58
CA ASP A 145 -7.02 22.19 26.05
C ASP A 145 -7.58 22.00 24.62
N GLU A 146 -7.21 22.92 23.74
CA GLU A 146 -7.75 23.06 22.38
C GLU A 146 -6.95 22.23 21.37
N ASP A 147 -7.22 20.93 21.32
CA ASP A 147 -6.37 20.00 20.57
C ASP A 147 -6.66 19.86 19.06
N CYS A 148 -7.59 20.66 18.49
CA CYS A 148 -8.11 20.48 17.13
C CYS A 148 -8.18 21.79 16.35
N ALA A 149 -7.65 21.83 15.12
CA ALA A 149 -7.64 23.06 14.33
C ALA A 149 -8.92 23.25 13.48
N GLU A 150 -9.35 24.51 13.37
CA GLU A 150 -10.47 24.93 12.54
C GLU A 150 -10.19 26.20 11.72
N TYR A 151 -10.97 26.41 10.66
CA TYR A 151 -11.05 27.73 10.03
C TYR A 151 -11.97 28.66 10.84
N PHE A 152 -11.48 29.80 11.33
CA PHE A 152 -12.21 30.75 12.17
C PHE A 152 -12.10 32.22 11.68
N PRO A 153 -13.09 32.71 10.92
CA PRO A 153 -13.62 32.00 9.77
C PRO A 153 -12.62 31.94 8.61
N THR A 154 -11.49 32.66 8.62
CA THR A 154 -10.55 32.72 7.46
C THR A 154 -9.15 32.21 7.75
N ALA A 155 -8.64 32.42 8.96
CA ALA A 155 -7.37 31.83 9.39
C ALA A 155 -7.63 30.62 10.28
N TRP A 156 -6.56 29.95 10.69
CA TRP A 156 -6.65 28.80 11.58
C TRP A 156 -6.73 29.24 13.04
N ASN A 157 -7.55 28.53 13.79
CA ASN A 157 -7.69 28.64 15.24
C ASN A 157 -7.63 27.22 15.82
N ASP A 158 -7.01 27.04 16.98
CA ASP A 158 -7.15 25.83 17.76
C ASP A 158 -8.45 25.90 18.57
N ALA A 159 -9.17 24.79 18.63
CA ALA A 159 -10.47 24.71 19.25
C ALA A 159 -10.65 23.37 19.96
N GLN A 160 -11.53 23.36 20.97
CA GLN A 160 -11.87 22.12 21.67
C GLN A 160 -12.50 21.12 20.68
N CYS A 161 -11.90 19.94 20.57
CA CYS A 161 -12.36 18.89 19.65
C CYS A 161 -13.83 18.46 19.84
N SER A 162 -14.40 18.75 21.03
CA SER A 162 -15.78 18.46 21.43
C SER A 162 -16.82 19.43 20.86
N GLU A 163 -16.41 20.57 20.31
CA GLU A 163 -17.28 21.60 19.73
C GLU A 163 -18.12 21.03 18.58
N ALA A 164 -19.43 20.90 18.78
CA ALA A 164 -20.31 20.13 17.89
C ALA A 164 -21.00 20.94 16.79
N ASP A 165 -20.75 22.24 16.71
CA ASP A 165 -21.40 23.20 15.82
C ASP A 165 -20.52 23.61 14.61
N ARG A 166 -19.35 22.98 14.44
CA ARG A 166 -18.46 23.22 13.30
C ARG A 166 -18.84 22.38 12.09
N LYS A 167 -18.77 22.97 10.90
CA LYS A 167 -18.81 22.24 9.63
C LYS A 167 -17.47 21.54 9.40
N PHE A 168 -17.28 20.83 8.30
CA PHE A 168 -16.01 20.12 8.09
C PHE A 168 -15.68 19.92 6.61
N ILE A 169 -14.40 19.74 6.33
CA ILE A 169 -13.89 19.48 4.99
C ILE A 169 -13.21 18.12 4.95
N CYS A 170 -13.65 17.24 4.06
CA CYS A 170 -12.99 15.96 3.82
C CYS A 170 -12.07 16.05 2.61
N GLN A 171 -11.00 15.25 2.63
CA GLN A 171 -10.19 14.93 1.46
C GLN A 171 -10.24 13.43 1.17
N LYS A 172 -10.10 13.08 -0.10
CA LYS A 172 -10.03 11.71 -0.60
C LYS A 172 -9.04 11.67 -1.75
N ILE A 173 -8.15 10.69 -1.72
CA ILE A 173 -7.20 10.51 -2.81
C ILE A 173 -7.80 9.50 -3.78
N PRO A 174 -8.04 9.86 -5.05
CA PRO A 174 -8.58 8.97 -6.06
C PRO A 174 -7.53 7.90 -6.40
N THR A 175 -7.65 6.73 -5.77
CA THR A 175 -6.78 5.55 -5.96
C THR A 175 -7.63 4.30 -6.21
N GLY A 176 -6.98 3.17 -6.50
CA GLY A 176 -7.67 1.88 -6.54
C GLY A 176 -7.86 1.20 -5.19
N CYS A 177 -7.96 1.96 -4.08
CA CYS A 177 -8.34 1.36 -2.80
C CYS A 177 -9.75 0.70 -2.89
N PRO A 178 -9.97 -0.42 -2.18
CA PRO A 178 -11.30 -0.99 -2.02
C PRO A 178 -12.28 -0.02 -1.35
N GLY A 179 -13.58 -0.28 -1.48
CA GLY A 179 -14.62 0.59 -0.93
C GLY A 179 -14.50 0.77 0.59
N GLY A 180 -14.51 2.02 1.05
CA GLY A 180 -14.39 2.38 2.47
C GLY A 180 -12.96 2.27 3.04
N TYR A 181 -11.96 1.99 2.21
CA TYR A 181 -10.55 2.10 2.61
C TYR A 181 -10.02 3.50 2.32
N VAL A 182 -9.20 4.01 3.24
CA VAL A 182 -8.52 5.29 3.17
C VAL A 182 -7.11 5.08 2.65
N TYR A 183 -6.74 5.75 1.56
CA TYR A 183 -5.37 5.74 1.06
C TYR A 183 -4.47 6.63 1.92
N HIS A 184 -3.39 6.05 2.46
CA HIS A 184 -2.41 6.76 3.26
C HIS A 184 -1.20 7.11 2.39
N GLN A 185 -1.00 8.40 2.06
CA GLN A 185 0.08 8.84 1.17
C GLN A 185 1.48 8.37 1.64
N PRO A 186 1.86 8.51 2.92
CA PRO A 186 3.21 8.15 3.36
C PRO A 186 3.55 6.67 3.20
N SER A 187 2.61 5.75 3.46
CA SER A 187 2.86 4.31 3.32
C SER A 187 2.40 3.72 1.98
N ARG A 188 1.59 4.46 1.22
CA ARG A 188 0.93 4.05 -0.03
C ARG A 188 0.08 2.79 0.06
N LEU A 189 -0.33 2.46 1.27
CA LEU A 189 -1.30 1.41 1.52
C LEU A 189 -2.66 2.04 1.77
N CYS A 190 -3.68 1.23 1.57
CA CYS A 190 -5.05 1.56 1.92
C CYS A 190 -5.36 0.91 3.27
N TYR A 191 -6.00 1.65 4.17
CA TYR A 191 -6.35 1.16 5.50
C TYR A 191 -7.83 1.31 5.78
N LYS A 192 -8.36 0.42 6.62
CA LYS A 192 -9.73 0.50 7.10
C LYS A 192 -9.83 -0.03 8.53
N ALA A 193 -10.35 0.80 9.43
CA ALA A 193 -10.76 0.38 10.76
C ALA A 193 -12.20 -0.15 10.70
N PHE A 194 -12.40 -1.38 11.17
CA PHE A 194 -13.71 -2.04 11.18
C PHE A 194 -14.43 -1.80 12.50
N ASN A 195 -15.73 -1.50 12.42
CA ASN A 195 -16.58 -1.33 13.59
C ASN A 195 -17.04 -2.68 14.20
N GLU A 196 -16.90 -3.75 13.42
CA GLU A 196 -17.26 -5.13 13.78
C GLU A 196 -16.30 -5.68 14.84
N LYS A 197 -16.82 -6.53 15.73
CA LYS A 197 -16.04 -7.18 16.79
C LYS A 197 -15.79 -8.64 16.48
N THR A 198 -14.56 -9.12 16.69
CA THR A 198 -14.16 -10.51 16.45
C THR A 198 -12.88 -10.90 17.21
N THR A 199 -12.52 -12.18 17.18
CA THR A 199 -11.23 -12.71 17.64
C THR A 199 -10.08 -12.27 16.72
N TYR A 200 -8.82 -12.45 17.15
CA TYR A 200 -7.65 -12.20 16.29
C TYR A 200 -7.74 -12.97 14.97
N SER A 201 -8.02 -14.27 15.05
CA SER A 201 -8.15 -15.14 13.88
C SER A 201 -9.27 -14.71 12.94
N GLY A 202 -10.42 -14.27 13.47
CA GLY A 202 -11.50 -13.74 12.64
C GLY A 202 -11.14 -12.40 11.98
N ALA A 203 -10.36 -11.56 12.66
CA ALA A 203 -9.88 -10.29 12.12
C ALA A 203 -8.88 -10.54 10.96
N VAL A 204 -7.92 -11.46 11.16
CA VAL A 204 -7.01 -11.93 10.10
C VAL A 204 -7.81 -12.44 8.90
N ALA A 205 -8.75 -13.36 9.11
CA ALA A 205 -9.56 -13.92 8.04
C ALA A 205 -10.33 -12.85 7.25
N LYS A 206 -10.87 -11.83 7.94
CA LYS A 206 -11.58 -10.74 7.29
C LYS A 206 -10.65 -9.86 6.46
N CYS A 207 -9.48 -9.48 6.98
CA CYS A 207 -8.53 -8.69 6.23
C CYS A 207 -7.94 -9.46 5.04
N SER A 208 -7.72 -10.76 5.18
CA SER A 208 -7.31 -11.64 4.08
C SER A 208 -8.36 -11.73 2.97
N ALA A 209 -9.65 -11.80 3.33
CA ALA A 209 -10.75 -11.78 2.35
C ALA A 209 -10.80 -10.46 1.55
N ASP A 210 -10.40 -9.35 2.16
CA ASP A 210 -10.33 -8.03 1.50
C ASP A 210 -9.02 -7.84 0.70
N GLY A 211 -8.18 -8.87 0.60
CA GLY A 211 -6.95 -8.84 -0.19
C GLY A 211 -5.74 -8.27 0.55
N GLY A 212 -5.72 -8.31 1.88
CA GLY A 212 -4.62 -7.81 2.71
C GLY A 212 -4.51 -8.52 4.05
N THR A 213 -4.17 -7.78 5.11
CA THR A 213 -3.99 -8.30 6.47
C THR A 213 -4.39 -7.27 7.51
N LEU A 214 -4.24 -7.61 8.79
CA LEU A 214 -4.21 -6.59 9.82
C LEU A 214 -3.11 -5.56 9.55
N ALA A 215 -3.35 -4.33 9.96
CA ALA A 215 -2.46 -3.20 9.74
C ALA A 215 -1.16 -3.34 10.53
N ILE A 216 -0.06 -2.86 9.98
CA ILE A 216 1.29 -3.02 10.53
C ILE A 216 1.92 -1.63 10.78
N PRO A 217 1.84 -1.09 12.01
CA PRO A 217 2.42 0.21 12.37
C PRO A 217 3.95 0.17 12.51
N ARG A 218 4.68 0.09 11.40
CA ARG A 218 6.16 0.02 11.38
C ARG A 218 6.89 1.34 11.58
N SER A 219 6.16 2.45 11.66
CA SER A 219 6.76 3.76 11.87
C SER A 219 5.88 4.61 12.77
N PRO A 220 6.45 5.63 13.44
CA PRO A 220 5.67 6.59 14.22
C PRO A 220 4.54 7.24 13.40
N ILE A 221 4.81 7.57 12.13
CA ILE A 221 3.83 8.18 11.21
C ILE A 221 2.65 7.23 11.00
N ILE A 222 2.93 5.96 10.64
CA ILE A 222 1.86 4.97 10.42
C ILE A 222 1.11 4.73 11.73
N ASN A 223 1.81 4.61 12.86
CA ASN A 223 1.19 4.38 14.16
C ASN A 223 0.15 5.46 14.52
N LYS A 224 0.54 6.74 14.37
CA LYS A 224 -0.35 7.88 14.62
C LYS A 224 -1.54 7.89 13.68
N PHE A 225 -1.31 7.66 12.39
CA PHE A 225 -2.38 7.51 11.41
C PHE A 225 -3.38 6.41 11.78
N LEU A 226 -2.91 5.23 12.22
CA LEU A 226 -3.81 4.14 12.64
C LEU A 226 -4.61 4.51 13.90
N ILE A 227 -4.01 5.26 14.84
CA ILE A 227 -4.70 5.78 16.02
C ILE A 227 -5.81 6.75 15.61
N TYR A 228 -5.56 7.67 14.69
CA TYR A 228 -6.60 8.56 14.16
C TYR A 228 -7.70 7.80 13.42
N LEU A 229 -7.32 6.80 12.62
CA LEU A 229 -8.27 6.00 11.87
C LEU A 229 -9.18 5.18 12.78
N LYS A 230 -8.65 4.54 13.83
CA LYS A 230 -9.50 3.81 14.81
C LYS A 230 -10.31 4.76 15.67
N ASN A 231 -9.72 5.88 16.08
CA ASN A 231 -10.44 6.92 16.81
C ASN A 231 -11.53 7.57 15.95
N ALA A 232 -11.50 7.54 14.62
CA ALA A 232 -12.62 8.01 13.80
C ALA A 232 -13.80 7.00 13.79
N VAL A 233 -13.55 5.75 14.16
CA VAL A 233 -14.58 4.69 14.22
C VAL A 233 -15.16 4.56 15.62
N ASP A 234 -14.32 4.49 16.65
CA ASP A 234 -14.74 4.40 18.06
C ASP A 234 -13.57 4.71 18.99
N THR A 235 -13.68 5.76 19.80
CA THR A 235 -12.67 6.16 20.78
C THR A 235 -12.70 5.32 22.06
N THR A 236 -13.74 4.52 22.29
CA THR A 236 -13.94 3.75 23.53
C THR A 236 -13.58 2.27 23.38
N ALA A 237 -13.31 1.81 22.16
CA ALA A 237 -13.05 0.42 21.85
C ALA A 237 -11.56 0.10 21.67
N TRP A 238 -11.22 -1.15 21.93
CA TRP A 238 -9.93 -1.77 21.63
C TRP A 238 -9.88 -2.20 20.16
N PHE A 239 -8.74 -1.96 19.50
CA PHE A 239 -8.53 -2.31 18.10
C PHE A 239 -7.30 -3.18 17.89
N ARG A 240 -7.46 -4.36 17.30
CA ARG A 240 -6.35 -5.24 16.90
C ARG A 240 -5.64 -4.73 15.66
N PHE A 241 -4.34 -4.98 15.62
CA PHE A 241 -3.47 -4.80 14.45
C PHE A 241 -2.50 -5.99 14.35
N GLY A 242 -1.75 -6.09 13.26
CA GLY A 242 -1.07 -7.33 12.84
C GLY A 242 0.26 -7.56 13.51
N LEU A 243 0.26 -7.82 14.82
CA LEU A 243 1.44 -8.14 15.63
C LEU A 243 1.08 -9.15 16.72
N THR A 244 1.77 -10.29 16.76
CA THR A 244 1.51 -11.39 17.71
C THR A 244 2.79 -12.17 18.01
N ASP A 245 2.85 -12.82 19.17
CA ASP A 245 3.87 -13.82 19.52
C ASP A 245 3.26 -15.23 19.68
N HIS A 246 1.96 -15.40 19.44
CA HIS A 246 1.16 -16.61 19.73
C HIS A 246 1.65 -17.89 19.02
N HIS A 247 2.48 -17.75 17.98
CA HIS A 247 2.99 -18.87 17.19
C HIS A 247 4.49 -19.15 17.43
N HIS A 248 5.15 -18.41 18.32
CA HIS A 248 6.56 -18.53 18.64
C HIS A 248 6.78 -18.59 20.16
N GLN A 249 8.04 -18.62 20.64
CA GLN A 249 8.30 -18.57 22.07
C GLN A 249 7.74 -17.24 22.63
N GLU A 250 7.17 -17.26 23.83
CA GLU A 250 6.68 -16.06 24.51
C GLU A 250 7.78 -14.97 24.49
N GLY A 251 7.46 -13.80 23.92
CA GLY A 251 8.41 -12.70 23.70
C GLY A 251 9.02 -12.59 22.29
N ASP A 252 8.87 -13.59 21.41
CA ASP A 252 9.29 -13.53 20.00
C ASP A 252 8.20 -12.92 19.11
N TRP A 253 8.08 -11.58 19.15
CA TRP A 253 7.07 -10.84 18.40
C TRP A 253 7.31 -10.84 16.89
N ILE A 254 6.26 -11.16 16.14
CA ILE A 254 6.27 -11.20 14.69
C ILE A 254 5.05 -10.45 14.13
N TRP A 255 5.30 -9.62 13.12
CA TRP A 255 4.23 -8.94 12.38
C TRP A 255 3.40 -9.94 11.56
N ASP A 256 2.17 -9.61 11.19
CA ASP A 256 1.32 -10.48 10.34
C ASP A 256 1.93 -10.79 8.96
N ASP A 257 3.03 -10.13 8.56
CA ASP A 257 3.86 -10.50 7.41
C ASP A 257 5.09 -11.35 7.71
N TYR A 258 5.15 -11.91 8.91
CA TYR A 258 6.19 -12.83 9.36
C TYR A 258 7.59 -12.20 9.45
N VAL A 259 7.67 -10.87 9.49
CA VAL A 259 8.89 -10.14 9.81
C VAL A 259 8.97 -10.00 11.33
N ALA A 260 10.14 -10.30 11.90
CA ALA A 260 10.38 -10.08 13.33
C ALA A 260 10.19 -8.60 13.71
N LEU A 261 9.80 -8.34 14.96
CA LEU A 261 9.75 -6.98 15.49
C LEU A 261 11.14 -6.32 15.34
N GLY A 262 11.18 -5.26 14.53
CA GLY A 262 12.38 -4.44 14.35
C GLY A 262 12.59 -3.48 15.52
N ASN A 263 13.30 -2.38 15.29
CA ASN A 263 13.68 -1.45 16.36
C ASN A 263 12.54 -0.54 16.86
N PHE A 264 11.40 -0.49 16.18
CA PHE A 264 10.27 0.36 16.57
C PHE A 264 9.19 -0.46 17.29
N SER A 265 8.83 0.00 18.49
CA SER A 265 7.68 -0.50 19.25
C SER A 265 7.07 0.61 20.09
N SER A 266 5.77 0.51 20.38
CA SER A 266 5.07 1.46 21.26
C SER A 266 4.36 0.78 22.44
N TRP A 267 4.98 -0.27 23.00
CA TRP A 267 4.38 -1.15 24.02
C TRP A 267 4.00 -0.48 25.35
N GLY A 268 2.85 -0.89 25.89
CA GLY A 268 2.51 -0.91 27.31
C GLY A 268 2.93 -2.24 27.97
N PRO A 269 2.47 -2.55 29.19
CA PRO A 269 2.95 -3.72 29.95
C PRO A 269 2.21 -5.06 29.69
N GLU A 270 2.98 -6.12 29.37
CA GLU A 270 2.81 -7.62 29.43
C GLU A 270 1.57 -8.36 28.85
N ASP A 271 1.74 -9.11 27.72
CA ASP A 271 1.00 -10.29 27.13
C ASP A 271 1.22 -10.50 25.57
N ASN A 272 0.34 -11.23 24.83
CA ASN A 272 0.63 -11.99 23.56
C ASN A 272 0.09 -11.48 22.17
N CYS A 273 -0.96 -10.63 22.10
CA CYS A 273 -1.52 -10.12 20.82
C CYS A 273 -1.72 -8.61 20.86
N ALA A 274 -1.20 -7.88 19.88
CA ALA A 274 -1.18 -6.42 19.95
C ALA A 274 -2.54 -5.76 19.60
N GLU A 275 -2.90 -4.77 20.40
CA GLU A 275 -4.10 -3.96 20.26
C GLU A 275 -3.85 -2.51 20.69
N TYR A 276 -4.59 -1.56 20.12
CA TYR A 276 -4.58 -0.18 20.55
C TYR A 276 -5.49 0.03 21.76
N PHE A 277 -5.00 0.81 22.73
CA PHE A 277 -5.83 1.28 23.84
C PHE A 277 -7.02 2.13 23.35
N PRO A 278 -8.16 2.10 24.05
CA PRO A 278 -9.19 3.12 23.90
C PRO A 278 -8.62 4.53 24.13
N GLY A 279 -9.13 5.52 23.39
CA GLY A 279 -8.81 6.93 23.55
C GLY A 279 -9.09 7.49 24.95
N SER A 280 -10.01 6.87 25.70
CA SER A 280 -10.32 7.23 27.08
C SER A 280 -9.33 6.68 28.11
N HIS A 281 -8.33 5.90 27.69
CA HIS A 281 -7.36 5.29 28.58
C HIS A 281 -6.22 6.27 28.91
N SER A 282 -5.59 6.13 30.08
CA SER A 282 -4.43 6.94 30.46
C SER A 282 -3.20 6.73 29.56
N THR A 283 -3.21 5.70 28.73
CA THR A 283 -2.16 5.28 27.79
C THR A 283 -2.70 5.19 26.35
N LYS A 284 -3.65 6.07 25.99
CA LYS A 284 -4.43 6.09 24.74
C LYS A 284 -3.66 5.97 23.40
N ASP A 285 -2.35 6.22 23.42
CA ASP A 285 -1.48 6.27 22.21
C ASP A 285 -0.42 5.16 22.17
N THR A 286 -0.46 4.22 23.12
CA THR A 286 0.44 3.08 23.17
C THR A 286 -0.26 1.80 22.71
N TRP A 287 0.53 0.75 22.51
CA TRP A 287 0.02 -0.59 22.26
C TRP A 287 -0.23 -1.29 23.59
N ASN A 288 -1.24 -2.12 23.61
CA ASN A 288 -1.48 -3.10 24.64
C ASN A 288 -1.36 -4.48 24.01
N ASP A 289 -1.04 -5.44 24.82
CA ASP A 289 -1.14 -6.85 24.52
C ASP A 289 -2.40 -7.41 25.18
N GLY A 290 -3.31 -7.93 24.37
CA GLY A 290 -4.58 -8.50 24.80
C GLY A 290 -4.73 -9.97 24.42
N PRO A 291 -5.65 -10.72 25.04
CA PRO A 291 -5.85 -12.12 24.68
C PRO A 291 -6.31 -12.28 23.22
N CYS A 292 -5.61 -13.12 22.44
CA CYS A 292 -5.95 -13.38 21.03
C CYS A 292 -7.38 -13.95 20.83
N ALA A 293 -7.91 -14.63 21.86
CA ALA A 293 -9.24 -15.24 21.86
C ALA A 293 -10.40 -14.26 22.17
N SER A 294 -10.11 -13.03 22.64
CA SER A 294 -11.15 -12.04 22.95
C SER A 294 -11.95 -11.66 21.68
N ALA A 295 -13.23 -12.00 21.65
CA ALA A 295 -14.11 -11.78 20.50
C ALA A 295 -14.75 -10.39 20.44
N ASP A 296 -14.49 -9.53 21.42
CA ASP A 296 -15.08 -8.20 21.59
C ASP A 296 -14.21 -7.07 21.03
N ARG A 297 -13.15 -7.41 20.30
CA ARG A 297 -12.17 -6.47 19.74
C ARG A 297 -12.52 -6.06 18.33
N LYS A 298 -12.39 -4.77 18.05
CA LYS A 298 -12.40 -4.23 16.68
C LYS A 298 -11.03 -4.43 16.05
N PHE A 299 -10.85 -4.10 14.77
CA PHE A 299 -9.60 -4.38 14.07
C PHE A 299 -9.37 -3.40 12.91
N ILE A 300 -8.11 -3.28 12.49
CA ILE A 300 -7.71 -2.44 11.37
C ILE A 300 -7.04 -3.30 10.31
N CYS A 301 -7.50 -3.23 9.06
CA CYS A 301 -6.88 -3.89 7.93
C CYS A 301 -5.99 -2.92 7.12
N GLN A 302 -4.98 -3.46 6.46
CA GLN A 302 -4.22 -2.81 5.39
C GLN A 302 -4.26 -3.64 4.11
N VAL A 303 -4.36 -2.98 2.95
CA VAL A 303 -4.35 -3.60 1.61
C VAL A 303 -3.54 -2.73 0.66
N TYR A 304 -3.02 -3.31 -0.42
CA TYR A 304 -2.42 -2.51 -1.50
C TYR A 304 -3.51 -1.90 -2.39
N PRO A 305 -3.35 -0.65 -2.85
CA PRO A 305 -4.24 -0.08 -3.86
C PRO A 305 -4.15 -0.89 -5.16
N LEU A 306 -5.27 -1.04 -5.85
CA LEU A 306 -5.27 -1.57 -7.22
C LEU A 306 -4.76 -0.50 -8.19
N GLY A 307 -3.83 -0.87 -9.08
CA GLY A 307 -3.30 0.04 -10.10
C GLY A 307 -2.25 1.02 -9.57
N CYS A 308 -2.03 2.13 -10.27
CA CYS A 308 -0.93 3.05 -9.98
C CYS A 308 -1.25 4.10 -8.92
N PRO A 309 -0.23 4.56 -8.16
CA PRO A 309 -0.37 5.73 -7.31
C PRO A 309 -0.82 6.98 -8.09
N PRO A 310 -1.41 7.98 -7.43
CA PRO A 310 -1.78 9.24 -8.08
C PRO A 310 -0.62 9.87 -8.86
N GLY A 311 -0.89 10.30 -10.09
CA GLY A 311 0.11 10.89 -10.98
C GLY A 311 1.01 9.89 -11.71
N TYR A 312 0.88 8.59 -11.43
CA TYR A 312 1.55 7.53 -12.19
C TYR A 312 0.59 6.90 -13.22
N GLN A 313 1.12 6.60 -14.41
CA GLN A 313 0.40 5.90 -15.47
C GLN A 313 0.86 4.44 -15.56
N GLN A 314 -0.07 3.50 -15.66
CA GLN A 314 0.24 2.07 -15.74
C GLN A 314 0.67 1.66 -17.15
N HIS A 315 1.74 0.89 -17.26
CA HIS A 315 2.09 0.14 -18.46
C HIS A 315 2.64 -1.22 -18.06
N GLY A 316 1.99 -2.29 -18.55
CA GLY A 316 2.28 -3.65 -18.10
C GLY A 316 2.13 -3.79 -16.58
N HIS A 317 3.18 -4.30 -15.95
CA HIS A 317 3.26 -4.49 -14.50
C HIS A 317 4.02 -3.38 -13.77
N ASN A 318 4.16 -2.21 -14.38
CA ASN A 318 4.85 -1.08 -13.80
C ASN A 318 3.98 0.18 -13.89
N CYS A 319 4.27 1.12 -12.99
CA CYS A 319 3.68 2.44 -12.94
C CYS A 319 4.76 3.46 -13.23
N TYR A 320 4.50 4.43 -14.10
CA TYR A 320 5.51 5.40 -14.53
C TYR A 320 5.04 6.83 -14.36
N LYS A 321 5.96 7.73 -14.00
CA LYS A 321 5.72 9.16 -13.86
C LYS A 321 6.89 9.95 -14.39
N ALA A 322 6.63 10.84 -15.34
CA ALA A 322 7.60 11.82 -15.83
C ALA A 322 7.60 13.05 -14.90
N ASN A 323 8.73 13.33 -14.28
CA ASN A 323 8.89 14.46 -13.36
C ASN A 323 9.50 15.66 -14.09
N ASN A 324 8.90 16.83 -13.89
CA ASN A 324 9.32 18.07 -14.55
C ASN A 324 10.47 18.81 -13.85
N ASP A 325 10.80 18.43 -12.62
CA ASP A 325 11.94 19.00 -11.89
C ASP A 325 13.25 18.52 -12.50
N LYS A 326 14.23 19.42 -12.58
CA LYS A 326 15.57 19.09 -13.04
C LYS A 326 16.44 18.69 -11.85
N LYS A 327 17.11 17.54 -11.94
CA LYS A 327 17.98 16.99 -10.88
C LYS A 327 19.15 16.23 -11.51
N SER A 328 20.28 16.15 -10.78
CA SER A 328 21.33 15.17 -11.09
C SER A 328 20.80 13.74 -11.01
N TYR A 329 21.49 12.80 -11.64
CA TYR A 329 21.07 11.39 -11.70
C TYR A 329 20.78 10.81 -10.30
N ASP A 330 21.70 11.01 -9.34
CA ASP A 330 21.54 10.50 -7.97
C ASP A 330 20.37 11.14 -7.22
N ASN A 331 20.13 12.44 -7.42
CA ASN A 331 19.03 13.16 -6.79
C ASN A 331 17.68 12.79 -7.44
N ALA A 332 17.66 12.53 -8.74
CA ALA A 332 16.51 11.97 -9.45
C ALA A 332 16.21 10.55 -8.95
N ALA A 333 17.23 9.69 -8.82
CA ALA A 333 17.11 8.35 -8.25
C ALA A 333 16.66 8.36 -6.77
N ALA A 334 17.12 9.32 -5.97
CA ALA A 334 16.64 9.51 -4.61
C ALA A 334 15.15 9.91 -4.58
N THR A 335 14.71 10.76 -5.53
CA THR A 335 13.28 11.07 -5.71
C THR A 335 12.50 9.81 -6.11
N CYS A 336 13.06 9.02 -7.03
CA CYS A 336 12.77 7.61 -7.34
C CYS A 336 12.37 6.77 -6.14
N ARG A 337 13.35 6.63 -5.25
CA ARG A 337 13.29 5.79 -4.06
C ARG A 337 12.36 6.36 -3.00
N ALA A 338 12.28 7.69 -2.87
CA ALA A 338 11.28 8.34 -2.02
C ALA A 338 9.86 8.04 -2.54
N ASP A 339 9.70 7.98 -3.86
CA ASP A 339 8.51 7.48 -4.57
C ASP A 339 8.41 5.93 -4.55
N GLY A 340 9.16 5.23 -3.70
CA GLY A 340 9.11 3.77 -3.48
C GLY A 340 9.33 2.93 -4.74
N GLY A 341 10.08 3.49 -5.68
CA GLY A 341 10.46 2.84 -6.91
C GLY A 341 11.89 3.21 -7.29
N SER A 342 12.14 3.26 -8.60
CA SER A 342 13.46 3.55 -9.16
C SER A 342 13.33 4.45 -10.38
N LEU A 343 14.45 4.88 -10.94
CA LEU A 343 14.45 5.45 -12.28
C LEU A 343 13.96 4.38 -13.29
N ALA A 344 13.25 4.81 -14.33
CA ALA A 344 12.59 3.91 -15.27
C ALA A 344 13.59 3.05 -16.07
N MET A 345 13.37 1.74 -16.11
CA MET A 345 14.23 0.74 -16.73
C MET A 345 13.53 0.18 -17.98
N PRO A 346 13.63 0.81 -19.16
CA PRO A 346 13.02 0.30 -20.39
C PRO A 346 13.74 -0.98 -20.85
N ARG A 347 13.11 -2.14 -20.61
CA ARG A 347 13.65 -3.47 -20.92
C ARG A 347 13.25 -4.02 -22.28
N ASP A 348 12.23 -3.42 -22.89
CA ASP A 348 11.72 -3.82 -24.18
C ASP A 348 11.18 -2.62 -24.97
N LYS A 349 10.91 -2.87 -26.26
CA LYS A 349 10.41 -1.87 -27.20
C LYS A 349 9.08 -1.26 -26.76
N ALA A 350 8.16 -2.06 -26.22
CA ALA A 350 6.85 -1.59 -25.81
C ALA A 350 6.94 -0.59 -24.65
N THR A 351 7.80 -0.90 -23.67
CA THR A 351 8.08 -0.03 -22.53
C THR A 351 8.75 1.26 -23.00
N HIS A 352 9.74 1.18 -23.89
CA HIS A 352 10.39 2.37 -24.47
C HIS A 352 9.38 3.31 -25.14
N GLU A 353 8.56 2.80 -26.06
CA GLU A 353 7.55 3.60 -26.78
C GLU A 353 6.54 4.26 -25.81
N PHE A 354 6.18 3.56 -24.74
CA PHE A 354 5.35 4.13 -23.68
C PHE A 354 6.06 5.26 -22.92
N LEU A 355 7.33 5.09 -22.56
CA LEU A 355 8.14 6.14 -21.92
C LEU A 355 8.30 7.37 -22.81
N VAL A 356 8.48 7.17 -24.12
CA VAL A 356 8.51 8.25 -25.13
C VAL A 356 7.20 9.05 -25.10
N THR A 357 6.06 8.37 -25.03
CA THR A 357 4.74 9.01 -24.91
C THR A 357 4.65 9.85 -23.63
N LEU A 358 5.07 9.30 -22.49
CA LEU A 358 5.07 9.97 -21.18
C LEU A 358 5.97 11.21 -21.16
N LYS A 359 7.21 11.08 -21.66
CA LYS A 359 8.15 12.19 -21.86
C LYS A 359 7.52 13.29 -22.70
N ASN A 360 6.95 12.95 -23.86
CA ASN A 360 6.40 13.94 -24.79
C ASN A 360 5.15 14.64 -24.25
N GLN A 361 4.35 13.96 -23.42
CA GLN A 361 3.23 14.58 -22.69
C GLN A 361 3.72 15.55 -21.61
N ALA A 362 4.81 15.24 -20.91
CA ALA A 362 5.36 16.09 -19.86
C ALA A 362 6.14 17.29 -20.42
N ASP A 363 7.08 17.03 -21.33
CA ASP A 363 7.86 18.02 -22.07
C ASP A 363 8.56 17.38 -23.27
N ARG A 364 8.03 17.63 -24.46
CA ARG A 364 8.56 17.11 -25.74
C ARG A 364 10.01 17.52 -26.01
N SER A 365 10.44 18.67 -25.52
CA SER A 365 11.74 19.27 -25.84
C SER A 365 12.86 18.91 -24.86
N ALA A 366 12.53 18.39 -23.69
CA ALA A 366 13.49 18.08 -22.65
C ALA A 366 14.06 16.66 -22.77
N TRP A 367 15.18 16.41 -22.10
CA TRP A 367 15.79 15.09 -21.92
C TRP A 367 15.44 14.53 -20.54
N PHE A 368 15.36 13.21 -20.43
CA PHE A 368 14.91 12.54 -19.21
C PHE A 368 15.86 11.42 -18.79
N TRP A 369 16.33 11.45 -17.54
CA TRP A 369 17.10 10.34 -16.96
C TRP A 369 16.29 9.04 -16.97
N LEU A 370 16.99 7.95 -17.31
CA LEU A 370 16.53 6.56 -17.24
C LEU A 370 17.36 5.79 -16.21
N GLY A 371 16.88 4.63 -15.77
CA GLY A 371 17.46 3.84 -14.69
C GLY A 371 18.54 2.87 -15.14
N PHE A 372 19.57 3.36 -15.84
CA PHE A 372 20.76 2.59 -16.15
C PHE A 372 22.01 3.47 -16.21
N ASN A 373 23.15 2.88 -15.86
CA ASN A 373 24.46 3.53 -15.82
C ASN A 373 25.59 2.51 -15.99
N ASP A 374 26.80 2.99 -16.25
CA ASP A 374 28.04 2.21 -16.26
C ASP A 374 29.10 2.78 -15.28
N GLN A 375 28.66 3.59 -14.30
CA GLN A 375 29.49 4.23 -13.26
C GLN A 375 30.45 3.26 -12.54
N SER A 376 30.10 1.98 -12.43
CA SER A 376 30.97 0.97 -11.81
C SER A 376 32.11 0.51 -12.71
N GLN A 377 31.89 0.48 -14.01
CA GLN A 377 32.84 0.02 -15.01
C GLN A 377 32.42 0.53 -16.40
N GLU A 378 33.24 1.44 -16.94
CA GLU A 378 33.10 1.99 -18.28
C GLU A 378 32.77 0.93 -19.35
N GLY A 379 31.73 1.17 -20.13
CA GLY A 379 31.24 0.29 -21.19
C GLY A 379 30.41 -0.90 -20.72
N GLU A 380 30.27 -1.10 -19.40
CA GLU A 380 29.48 -2.18 -18.80
C GLU A 380 28.19 -1.63 -18.17
N TRP A 381 27.18 -1.45 -19.01
CA TRP A 381 25.90 -0.85 -18.64
C TRP A 381 25.01 -1.80 -17.84
N HIS A 382 24.55 -1.33 -16.69
CA HIS A 382 23.61 -2.02 -15.81
C HIS A 382 22.40 -1.13 -15.52
N TYR A 383 21.24 -1.77 -15.40
CA TYR A 383 20.08 -1.16 -14.79
C TYR A 383 20.31 -0.91 -13.29
N VAL A 384 19.56 0.01 -12.70
CA VAL A 384 19.68 0.37 -11.27
C VAL A 384 19.33 -0.78 -10.30
N ASP A 385 18.73 -1.88 -10.78
CA ASP A 385 18.55 -3.11 -10.01
C ASP A 385 19.73 -4.09 -10.10
N GLY A 386 20.83 -3.70 -10.76
CA GLY A 386 22.05 -4.48 -10.91
C GLY A 386 22.05 -5.44 -12.09
N THR A 387 20.94 -5.59 -12.83
CA THR A 387 20.91 -6.43 -14.02
C THR A 387 21.59 -5.76 -15.21
N ARG A 388 22.30 -6.53 -16.04
CA ARG A 388 22.91 -6.02 -17.28
C ARG A 388 21.85 -5.62 -18.31
N LEU A 389 22.19 -4.65 -19.17
CA LEU A 389 21.35 -4.32 -20.32
C LEU A 389 21.18 -5.54 -21.26
N GLY A 390 19.95 -5.76 -21.71
CA GLY A 390 19.60 -6.85 -22.62
C GLY A 390 19.92 -6.54 -24.09
N SER A 391 19.36 -7.31 -25.03
CA SER A 391 19.55 -7.07 -26.47
C SER A 391 18.81 -5.84 -27.00
N PHE A 392 17.84 -5.32 -26.24
CA PHE A 392 17.11 -4.10 -26.58
C PHE A 392 17.83 -2.89 -26.00
N GLN A 393 18.52 -2.14 -26.85
CA GLN A 393 19.26 -0.94 -26.48
C GLN A 393 19.18 0.08 -27.63
N PRO A 394 18.11 0.88 -27.73
CA PRO A 394 17.91 1.86 -28.80
C PRO A 394 18.78 3.09 -28.57
N TRP A 395 20.11 2.91 -28.60
CA TRP A 395 21.08 3.98 -28.56
C TRP A 395 20.95 4.86 -29.81
N TYR A 396 21.12 6.16 -29.62
CA TYR A 396 21.22 7.12 -30.72
C TYR A 396 22.48 6.82 -31.56
N PRO A 397 22.52 7.14 -32.87
CA PRO A 397 23.68 6.82 -33.69
C PRO A 397 25.00 7.34 -33.11
N ASN A 398 25.94 6.42 -32.93
CA ASN A 398 27.27 6.58 -32.31
C ASN A 398 27.31 6.60 -30.77
N GLU A 399 26.19 6.34 -30.11
CA GLU A 399 26.13 6.19 -28.64
C GLU A 399 26.17 4.71 -28.21
N PRO A 400 26.61 4.41 -26.96
CA PRO A 400 27.23 5.35 -26.02
C PRO A 400 28.68 5.68 -26.41
N ASN A 401 29.09 6.95 -26.30
CA ASN A 401 30.38 7.44 -26.81
C ASN A 401 31.38 7.86 -25.72
N ASN A 402 30.93 7.95 -24.47
CA ASN A 402 31.66 8.44 -23.31
C ASN A 402 32.33 9.81 -23.55
N HIS A 403 31.56 10.81 -23.93
CA HIS A 403 32.11 12.10 -24.35
C HIS A 403 32.86 12.77 -23.19
N GLY A 404 34.18 12.95 -23.36
CA GLY A 404 34.99 13.57 -22.30
C GLY A 404 35.35 12.64 -21.14
N GLY A 405 35.03 11.34 -21.24
CA GLY A 405 35.46 10.31 -20.29
C GLY A 405 34.70 10.34 -18.96
N ASN A 406 33.46 10.83 -18.94
CA ASN A 406 32.64 10.97 -17.74
C ASN A 406 31.13 10.92 -18.00
N GLU A 407 30.70 10.31 -19.09
CA GLU A 407 29.27 10.17 -19.43
C GLU A 407 28.71 8.84 -18.97
N ASP A 408 28.53 8.70 -17.65
CA ASP A 408 28.26 7.37 -17.10
C ASP A 408 26.76 7.05 -16.89
N CYS A 409 25.85 7.97 -17.24
CA CYS A 409 24.43 7.88 -16.89
C CYS A 409 23.49 7.94 -18.10
N GLY A 410 22.54 7.01 -18.15
CA GLY A 410 21.62 6.83 -19.27
C GLY A 410 20.49 7.86 -19.33
N VAL A 411 20.30 8.47 -20.50
CA VAL A 411 19.26 9.47 -20.74
C VAL A 411 18.45 9.16 -22.00
N MET A 412 17.14 9.44 -21.96
CA MET A 412 16.28 9.51 -23.14
C MET A 412 16.33 10.92 -23.72
N ILE A 413 16.87 11.06 -24.94
CA ILE A 413 17.04 12.38 -25.56
C ILE A 413 15.81 12.80 -26.37
N GLN A 414 15.85 14.04 -26.85
CA GLN A 414 14.99 14.48 -27.93
C GLN A 414 15.78 14.38 -29.23
N ASP A 415 15.53 13.33 -30.00
CA ASP A 415 15.80 13.29 -31.44
C ASP A 415 14.45 13.44 -32.16
N GLU A 416 14.42 13.89 -33.41
CA GLU A 416 13.17 14.21 -34.08
C GLU A 416 12.30 12.99 -34.43
N GLU A 417 12.77 11.76 -34.13
CA GLU A 417 12.18 10.51 -34.61
C GLU A 417 11.66 9.60 -33.48
N ASN A 418 12.53 9.15 -32.57
CA ASN A 418 12.29 8.00 -31.69
C ASN A 418 12.67 8.21 -30.21
N ASN A 419 13.23 9.36 -29.84
CA ASN A 419 13.75 9.66 -28.49
C ASN A 419 14.66 8.52 -27.99
N GLU A 420 15.71 8.22 -28.74
CA GLU A 420 16.72 7.19 -28.49
C GLU A 420 17.57 7.53 -27.25
N TRP A 421 18.43 6.59 -26.86
CA TRP A 421 19.23 6.72 -25.64
C TRP A 421 20.57 7.40 -25.93
N ASN A 422 21.04 8.17 -24.95
CA ASN A 422 22.40 8.67 -24.89
C ASN A 422 23.01 8.35 -23.53
N ASP A 423 24.33 8.29 -23.47
CA ASP A 423 25.09 8.40 -22.24
C ASP A 423 25.36 9.88 -21.94
N HIS A 424 25.36 10.26 -20.66
CA HIS A 424 25.53 11.66 -20.28
C HIS A 424 26.12 11.80 -18.88
N GLY A 425 26.83 12.90 -18.65
CA GLY A 425 27.41 13.21 -17.34
C GLY A 425 26.36 13.27 -16.22
N CYS A 426 26.49 12.39 -15.22
CA CYS A 426 25.54 12.15 -14.14
C CYS A 426 25.22 13.38 -13.26
N SER A 427 26.11 14.37 -13.23
CA SER A 427 25.94 15.62 -12.46
C SER A 427 24.99 16.63 -13.12
N THR A 428 24.58 16.39 -14.37
CA THR A 428 23.71 17.29 -15.13
C THR A 428 22.30 17.31 -14.56
N GLU A 429 21.70 18.49 -14.45
CA GLU A 429 20.33 18.62 -13.99
C GLU A 429 19.32 18.43 -15.13
N LEU A 430 18.80 17.20 -15.26
CA LEU A 430 17.79 16.84 -16.25
C LEU A 430 16.48 16.43 -15.59
N LYS A 431 15.40 16.41 -16.38
CA LYS A 431 14.13 15.81 -15.97
C LYS A 431 14.32 14.29 -15.85
N PHE A 432 13.36 13.57 -15.27
CA PHE A 432 13.54 12.14 -15.02
C PHE A 432 12.22 11.38 -15.00
N ILE A 433 12.26 10.10 -15.37
CA ILE A 433 11.09 9.23 -15.30
C ILE A 433 11.28 8.23 -14.17
N CYS A 434 10.32 8.20 -13.26
CA CYS A 434 10.24 7.21 -12.21
C CYS A 434 9.42 6.00 -12.66
N GLN A 435 9.79 4.82 -12.19
CA GLN A 435 8.98 3.63 -12.26
C GLN A 435 8.74 3.06 -10.85
N ILE A 436 7.55 2.50 -10.64
CA ILE A 436 7.20 1.70 -9.47
C ILE A 436 6.77 0.34 -10.00
N SER A 437 7.46 -0.70 -9.57
CA SER A 437 7.08 -2.06 -9.95
C SER A 437 5.79 -2.46 -9.23
N LEU A 438 4.76 -2.78 -10.01
CA LEU A 438 3.64 -3.57 -9.52
C LEU A 438 3.98 -5.08 -9.54
N GLN A 439 5.14 -5.43 -10.10
CA GLN A 439 5.79 -6.74 -10.07
C GLN A 439 6.85 -6.74 -8.96
N GLY A 440 6.40 -6.51 -7.73
CA GLY A 440 7.22 -6.57 -6.51
C GLY A 440 6.65 -7.53 -5.48
N HIS A 441 5.68 -8.35 -5.90
CA HIS A 441 4.89 -9.19 -5.02
C HIS A 441 4.64 -10.53 -5.68
N VAL A 442 5.71 -11.22 -6.11
CA VAL A 442 5.55 -12.63 -6.49
C VAL A 442 5.11 -13.41 -5.25
N VAL A 443 4.22 -14.37 -5.44
CA VAL A 443 3.78 -15.25 -4.37
C VAL A 443 4.81 -16.34 -4.22
N ARG A 444 5.51 -16.39 -3.08
CA ARG A 444 6.34 -17.54 -2.70
C ARG A 444 5.57 -18.39 -1.70
N LEU A 445 5.17 -19.59 -2.10
CA LEU A 445 4.54 -20.62 -1.28
C LEU A 445 5.61 -21.55 -0.68
N THR A 446 5.58 -21.74 0.62
CA THR A 446 6.45 -22.65 1.38
C THR A 446 5.57 -23.63 2.14
N PHE A 447 5.78 -24.93 1.93
CA PHE A 447 5.12 -25.96 2.72
C PHE A 447 5.79 -26.08 4.10
N LEU A 448 4.97 -26.20 5.14
CA LEU A 448 5.39 -26.30 6.55
C LEU A 448 5.12 -27.71 7.11
N ASP A 449 4.12 -28.41 6.58
CA ASP A 449 3.83 -29.82 6.84
C ASP A 449 3.19 -30.43 5.59
N PHE A 450 3.47 -31.70 5.30
CA PHE A 450 3.00 -32.35 4.09
C PHE A 450 2.92 -33.86 4.26
N ASP A 451 1.71 -34.40 4.23
CA ASP A 451 1.41 -35.81 4.45
C ASP A 451 0.13 -36.18 3.71
N LEU A 452 0.30 -36.62 2.46
CA LEU A 452 -0.76 -37.02 1.55
C LEU A 452 -0.55 -38.46 1.08
N GLU A 453 -1.64 -39.09 0.61
CA GLU A 453 -1.55 -40.41 -0.03
C GLU A 453 -0.48 -40.41 -1.12
N ASN A 454 0.42 -41.39 -1.08
CA ASN A 454 1.50 -41.49 -2.02
C ASN A 454 1.04 -42.26 -3.27
N SER A 455 0.98 -41.58 -4.42
CA SER A 455 0.84 -42.25 -5.70
C SER A 455 2.22 -42.49 -6.33
N GLU A 456 2.65 -43.73 -6.46
CA GLU A 456 3.88 -44.04 -7.21
C GLU A 456 3.71 -43.84 -8.73
N PHE A 457 2.47 -43.71 -9.23
CA PHE A 457 2.16 -43.51 -10.65
C PHE A 457 1.07 -42.43 -10.84
N ASP A 458 1.35 -41.44 -11.70
CA ASP A 458 0.45 -40.40 -12.25
C ASP A 458 -0.30 -39.41 -11.33
N LEU A 459 -0.06 -39.39 -10.01
CA LEU A 459 -0.63 -38.35 -9.10
C LEU A 459 -2.17 -38.32 -9.19
N GLU A 460 -2.79 -39.50 -9.26
CA GLU A 460 -4.25 -39.68 -9.37
C GLU A 460 -4.98 -39.66 -8.01
N PHE A 461 -4.25 -39.84 -6.90
CA PHE A 461 -4.75 -39.78 -5.53
C PHE A 461 -4.66 -38.36 -4.95
N ASP A 462 -4.56 -38.23 -3.62
CA ASP A 462 -4.44 -36.96 -2.93
C ASP A 462 -3.20 -36.18 -3.39
N HIS A 463 -3.42 -34.97 -3.94
CA HIS A 463 -2.32 -34.12 -4.40
C HIS A 463 -2.65 -32.63 -4.33
N VAL A 464 -1.59 -31.83 -4.24
CA VAL A 464 -1.64 -30.38 -4.34
C VAL A 464 -1.06 -29.94 -5.69
N THR A 465 -1.85 -29.23 -6.47
CA THR A 465 -1.38 -28.54 -7.68
C THR A 465 -1.22 -27.06 -7.39
N VAL A 466 -0.06 -26.49 -7.73
CA VAL A 466 0.22 -25.06 -7.62
C VAL A 466 0.27 -24.48 -9.03
N VAL A 467 -0.55 -23.47 -9.31
CA VAL A 467 -0.68 -22.80 -10.60
C VAL A 467 -0.28 -21.34 -10.45
N ASP A 468 0.47 -20.83 -11.40
CA ASP A 468 0.73 -19.41 -11.56
C ASP A 468 -0.56 -18.72 -12.02
N GLY A 469 -1.17 -17.93 -11.14
CA GLY A 469 -2.45 -17.28 -11.45
C GLY A 469 -2.30 -16.08 -12.39
N SER A 470 -1.09 -15.65 -12.72
CA SER A 470 -0.85 -14.50 -13.60
C SER A 470 -0.71 -14.92 -15.05
N ILE A 471 -0.25 -16.14 -15.31
CA ILE A 471 -0.07 -16.70 -16.66
C ILE A 471 -0.78 -18.04 -16.88
N ASP A 472 -1.57 -18.49 -15.90
CA ASP A 472 -2.32 -19.77 -15.90
C ASP A 472 -1.43 -20.99 -16.23
N LYS A 473 -0.25 -21.05 -15.59
CA LYS A 473 0.77 -22.09 -15.82
C LYS A 473 0.98 -22.94 -14.56
N GLN A 474 0.88 -24.25 -14.67
CA GLN A 474 1.22 -25.15 -13.55
C GLN A 474 2.70 -25.00 -13.15
N LEU A 475 2.95 -24.68 -11.88
CA LEU A 475 4.27 -24.52 -11.28
C LEU A 475 4.75 -25.81 -10.60
N GLY A 476 3.82 -26.63 -10.07
CA GLY A 476 4.14 -27.91 -9.44
C GLY A 476 2.90 -28.74 -9.13
N LYS A 477 3.10 -30.05 -8.97
CA LYS A 477 2.09 -31.02 -8.53
C LYS A 477 2.76 -31.99 -7.54
N PHE A 478 2.23 -32.10 -6.33
CA PHE A 478 2.91 -32.75 -5.19
C PHE A 478 2.00 -33.73 -4.44
N SER A 479 2.56 -34.85 -3.97
CA SER A 479 1.90 -35.90 -3.15
C SER A 479 2.91 -36.61 -2.23
N GLY A 480 2.44 -37.53 -1.38
CA GLY A 480 3.30 -38.28 -0.45
C GLY A 480 3.64 -37.52 0.84
N THR A 481 4.68 -37.98 1.54
CA THR A 481 5.04 -37.52 2.90
C THR A 481 6.27 -36.61 2.96
N ASN A 482 6.91 -36.36 1.80
CA ASN A 482 8.09 -35.49 1.74
C ASN A 482 7.66 -34.04 1.56
N LEU A 483 8.28 -33.14 2.31
CA LEU A 483 8.01 -31.71 2.21
C LEU A 483 8.38 -31.19 0.80
N PRO A 484 7.44 -30.62 0.03
CA PRO A 484 7.73 -30.09 -1.29
C PRO A 484 8.65 -28.86 -1.24
N PRO A 485 9.41 -28.57 -2.31
CA PRO A 485 10.18 -27.34 -2.41
C PRO A 485 9.26 -26.11 -2.43
N ALA A 486 9.78 -24.98 -1.98
CA ALA A 486 9.07 -23.71 -2.09
C ALA A 486 8.83 -23.35 -3.56
N VAL A 487 7.64 -22.81 -3.87
CA VAL A 487 7.20 -22.48 -5.22
C VAL A 487 6.99 -20.98 -5.33
N THR A 488 7.48 -20.36 -6.39
CA THR A 488 7.35 -18.91 -6.62
C THR A 488 6.61 -18.65 -7.93
N SER A 489 5.61 -17.76 -7.92
CA SER A 489 4.91 -17.32 -9.14
C SER A 489 5.72 -16.28 -9.93
N SER A 490 5.34 -16.07 -11.20
CA SER A 490 5.87 -15.03 -12.08
C SER A 490 5.14 -13.69 -11.94
N GLY A 491 3.99 -13.68 -11.27
CA GLY A 491 3.21 -12.47 -11.00
C GLY A 491 2.51 -12.51 -9.65
N ARG A 492 1.60 -11.57 -9.44
CA ARG A 492 0.96 -11.35 -8.13
C ARG A 492 -0.15 -12.33 -7.80
N THR A 493 -0.32 -13.41 -8.53
CA THR A 493 -1.38 -14.37 -8.25
C THR A 493 -0.87 -15.80 -8.35
N MET A 494 -1.38 -16.66 -7.49
CA MET A 494 -1.08 -18.10 -7.46
C MET A 494 -2.35 -18.82 -7.05
N GLU A 495 -2.67 -19.95 -7.67
CA GLU A 495 -3.76 -20.82 -7.25
C GLU A 495 -3.17 -22.09 -6.64
N VAL A 496 -3.64 -22.47 -5.45
CA VAL A 496 -3.33 -23.75 -4.81
C VAL A 496 -4.58 -24.61 -4.85
N ILE A 497 -4.50 -25.76 -5.50
CA ILE A 497 -5.61 -26.67 -5.74
C ILE A 497 -5.31 -27.98 -5.02
N PHE A 498 -6.08 -28.29 -3.98
CA PHE A 498 -6.04 -29.60 -3.34
C PHE A 498 -7.10 -30.50 -3.95
N THR A 499 -6.66 -31.64 -4.47
CA THR A 499 -7.54 -32.68 -5.03
C THR A 499 -7.42 -33.92 -4.16
N THR A 500 -8.56 -34.49 -3.75
CA THR A 500 -8.61 -35.68 -2.88
C THR A 500 -9.65 -36.68 -3.37
N ASP A 501 -9.49 -37.95 -3.02
CA ASP A 501 -10.43 -39.02 -3.37
C ASP A 501 -11.22 -39.54 -2.15
N GLN A 502 -11.74 -40.78 -2.20
CA GLN A 502 -12.51 -41.37 -1.09
C GLN A 502 -11.70 -42.42 -0.29
N SER A 503 -10.43 -42.63 -0.66
CA SER A 503 -9.50 -43.62 -0.12
C SER A 503 -8.57 -42.96 0.91
N VAL A 504 -7.77 -43.79 1.61
CA VAL A 504 -6.59 -43.46 2.44
C VAL A 504 -6.51 -42.00 2.95
N THR A 505 -6.86 -41.81 4.23
CA THR A 505 -6.81 -40.48 4.87
C THR A 505 -5.47 -40.27 5.56
N GLU A 506 -4.79 -39.18 5.21
CA GLU A 506 -3.56 -38.71 5.89
C GLU A 506 -3.75 -37.32 6.52
N ARG A 507 -2.71 -36.79 7.17
CA ARG A 507 -2.81 -35.54 7.95
C ARG A 507 -3.05 -34.30 7.07
N GLY A 508 -2.74 -34.35 5.78
CA GLY A 508 -2.92 -33.25 4.84
C GLY A 508 -1.66 -32.39 4.67
N PHE A 509 -1.82 -31.13 4.30
CA PHE A 509 -0.71 -30.18 4.20
C PHE A 509 -1.00 -28.86 4.92
N LYS A 510 0.10 -28.23 5.33
CA LYS A 510 0.15 -26.86 5.83
C LYS A 510 1.14 -26.10 4.97
N ALA A 511 0.73 -24.96 4.44
CA ALA A 511 1.62 -24.08 3.69
C ALA A 511 1.46 -22.63 4.13
N GLN A 512 2.50 -21.84 3.97
CA GLN A 512 2.46 -20.38 4.05
C GLN A 512 2.78 -19.83 2.68
N TYR A 513 2.22 -18.70 2.30
CA TYR A 513 2.73 -17.93 1.18
C TYR A 513 3.26 -16.59 1.65
N ARG A 514 4.05 -15.90 0.85
CA ARG A 514 4.40 -14.50 1.09
C ARG A 514 4.56 -13.75 -0.21
N ALA A 515 4.31 -12.45 -0.16
CA ALA A 515 4.82 -11.56 -1.18
C ALA A 515 6.34 -11.48 -1.08
N VAL A 516 7.03 -11.66 -2.20
CA VAL A 516 8.47 -11.43 -2.28
C VAL A 516 8.72 -10.40 -3.37
N ALA A 517 9.53 -9.39 -3.05
CA ALA A 517 10.13 -8.57 -4.09
C ALA A 517 11.07 -9.46 -4.89
N LEU A 518 10.94 -9.46 -6.23
CA LEU A 518 11.79 -10.26 -7.11
C LEU A 518 13.30 -10.08 -6.81
N GLU A 519 13.69 -8.90 -6.33
CA GLU A 519 15.04 -8.53 -5.89
C GLU A 519 15.60 -9.36 -4.71
N MET A 520 14.77 -10.07 -3.94
CA MET A 520 15.19 -10.88 -2.78
C MET A 520 15.36 -12.38 -3.08
N LEU A 521 15.25 -12.80 -4.34
CA LEU A 521 15.30 -14.21 -4.75
C LEU A 521 16.61 -14.62 -5.44
N GLU A 522 17.53 -13.68 -5.67
CA GLU A 522 18.79 -13.90 -6.41
C GLU A 522 20.06 -13.87 -5.54
N ASN A 523 19.95 -14.01 -4.21
CA ASN A 523 21.09 -14.26 -3.32
C ASN A 523 21.10 -15.69 -2.77
#